data_AF-A0A7Y4W7Y0-F1
#
_entry.id   AF-A0A7Y4W7Y0-F1
#
_cell.length_a   1.000
_cell.length_b   1.000
_cell.length_c   1.000
_cell.angle_alpha   90.00
_cell.angle_beta   90.00
_cell.angle_gamma   90.00
#
_symmetry.space_group_name_H-M   'P 1'
#
loop_
_entity.id
_entity.type
_entity.pdbx_description
1 polymer ?
#
loop_
_entity_poly.entity_id
_entity_poly.type
_entity_poly.pdbx_seq_one_letter_code
_entity_poly.pdbx_strand_id
1 'polypeptide(L)'
;MLYLNVGHLRRCMQTLDASLTLYRQAEAGSVGQEVFRNAIVKGYELTQETVFKLLKKALKAYGHGGSQLESLFAKDILRLAATHALLTQEEVERWFAYRDNRNNTAHDYGEQFASETLTLIPNFLHDIATLADVLERKLGTGVTDESH
;
A
#
# COMPACT_ATOMS: atom_id res chain seq x y z
N MET A 1 -22.54 11.55 -1.54
CA MET A 1 -21.10 11.85 -1.51
C MET A 1 -20.38 10.60 -1.02
N LEU A 2 -19.41 10.06 -1.77
CA LEU A 2 -18.70 8.84 -1.38
C LEU A 2 -17.63 9.20 -0.34
N TYR A 3 -17.70 8.63 0.86
CA TYR A 3 -16.72 8.86 1.93
C TYR A 3 -15.58 7.83 1.86
N LEU A 4 -14.35 8.32 1.81
CA LEU A 4 -13.15 7.48 1.82
C LEU A 4 -12.48 7.52 3.18
N ASN A 5 -12.57 6.42 3.92
CA ASN A 5 -11.88 6.23 5.20
C ASN A 5 -10.55 5.50 4.98
N VAL A 6 -9.43 6.18 5.26
CA VAL A 6 -8.06 5.64 5.15
C VAL A 6 -7.53 5.05 6.46
N GLY A 7 -8.30 5.04 7.54
CA GLY A 7 -7.88 4.58 8.86
C GLY A 7 -7.43 3.10 8.88
N HIS A 8 -8.10 2.23 8.12
CA HIS A 8 -7.65 0.84 7.98
C HIS A 8 -6.30 0.76 7.25
N LEU A 9 -6.08 1.56 6.21
CA LEU A 9 -4.81 1.62 5.49
C LEU A 9 -3.68 2.08 6.42
N ARG A 10 -3.90 3.14 7.21
CA ARG A 10 -2.92 3.62 8.20
C ARG A 10 -2.59 2.55 9.25
N ARG A 11 -3.60 1.79 9.71
CA ARG A 11 -3.39 0.65 10.62
C ARG A 11 -2.55 -0.45 9.97
N CYS A 12 -2.81 -0.83 8.72
CA CYS A 12 -2.00 -1.80 7.99
C CYS A 12 -0.54 -1.34 7.85
N MET A 13 -0.34 -0.08 7.49
CA MET A 13 0.98 0.55 7.39
C MET A 13 1.74 0.51 8.72
N GLN A 14 1.10 0.89 9.83
CA GLN A 14 1.69 0.86 11.18
C GLN A 14 2.10 -0.56 11.59
N THR A 15 1.26 -1.56 11.34
CA THR A 15 1.57 -2.95 11.66
C THR A 15 2.74 -3.46 10.81
N LEU A 16 2.80 -3.10 9.54
CA LEU A 16 3.89 -3.47 8.64
C LEU A 16 5.23 -2.84 9.08
N ASP A 17 5.22 -1.55 9.42
CA ASP A 17 6.39 -0.84 9.92
C ASP A 17 6.90 -1.41 11.26
N ALA A 18 5.98 -1.72 12.18
CA ALA A 18 6.33 -2.39 13.43
C ALA A 18 6.93 -3.79 13.18
N SER A 19 6.37 -4.56 12.25
CA SER A 19 6.89 -5.88 11.88
C SER A 19 8.30 -5.80 11.29
N LEU A 20 8.55 -4.79 10.43
CA LEU A 20 9.88 -4.53 9.88
C LEU A 20 10.90 -4.16 10.97
N THR A 21 10.50 -3.31 11.91
CA THR A 21 11.35 -2.91 13.04
C THR A 21 11.71 -4.10 13.91
N LEU A 22 10.72 -4.91 14.29
CA LEU A 22 10.91 -6.09 15.13
C LEU A 22 11.74 -7.17 14.42
N TYR A 23 11.55 -7.36 13.11
CA TYR A 23 12.39 -8.26 12.31
C TYR A 23 13.86 -7.88 12.36
N ARG A 24 14.18 -6.59 12.24
CA ARG A 24 15.56 -6.07 12.27
C ARG A 24 16.22 -6.17 13.64
N GLN A 25 15.42 -6.18 14.71
CA GLN A 25 15.90 -6.31 16.09
C GLN A 25 16.04 -7.76 16.55
N ALA A 26 15.31 -8.68 15.92
CA ALA A 26 15.37 -10.09 16.25
C ALA A 26 16.74 -10.70 15.91
N GLU A 27 17.16 -11.67 16.72
CA GLU A 27 18.38 -12.44 16.47
C GLU A 27 18.31 -13.14 15.10
N ALA A 28 19.38 -13.02 14.31
CA ALA A 28 19.44 -13.58 12.98
C ALA A 28 19.26 -15.11 12.99
N GLY A 29 18.34 -15.61 12.16
CA GLY A 29 18.01 -17.04 12.09
C GLY A 29 17.14 -17.56 13.24
N SER A 30 16.76 -16.71 14.19
CA SER A 30 15.86 -17.12 15.28
C SER A 30 14.42 -17.34 14.77
N VAL A 31 13.67 -18.16 15.51
CA VAL A 31 12.21 -18.34 15.29
C VAL A 31 11.49 -16.99 15.38
N GLY A 32 11.94 -16.09 16.26
CA GLY A 32 11.37 -14.73 16.37
C GLY A 32 11.53 -13.93 15.08
N GLN A 33 12.71 -13.98 14.46
CA GLN A 33 12.96 -13.32 13.17
C GLN A 33 12.08 -13.92 12.05
N GLU A 34 11.89 -15.24 12.05
CA GLU A 34 10.97 -15.91 11.12
C GLU A 34 9.51 -15.49 11.32
N VAL A 35 9.04 -15.36 12.57
CA VAL A 35 7.69 -14.86 12.87
C VAL A 35 7.49 -13.45 12.29
N PHE A 36 8.44 -12.54 12.49
CA PHE A 36 8.33 -11.19 11.96
C PHE A 36 8.45 -11.14 10.44
N ARG A 37 9.26 -12.01 9.82
CA ARG A 37 9.29 -12.16 8.37
C ARG A 37 7.91 -12.50 7.81
N ASN A 38 7.26 -13.51 8.39
CA ASN A 38 5.94 -13.94 7.96
C ASN A 38 4.90 -12.82 8.15
N ALA A 39 5.02 -12.05 9.25
CA ALA A 39 4.20 -10.86 9.49
C ALA A 39 4.43 -9.76 8.43
N ILE A 40 5.67 -9.52 8.00
CA ILE A 40 5.99 -8.57 6.91
C ILE A 40 5.37 -9.04 5.60
N VAL A 41 5.55 -10.30 5.20
CA VAL A 41 4.96 -10.84 3.95
C VAL A 41 3.45 -10.66 3.95
N LYS A 42 2.78 -11.02 5.05
CA LYS A 42 1.33 -10.90 5.13
C LYS A 42 0.87 -9.43 5.21
N GLY A 43 1.59 -8.61 5.97
CA GLY A 43 1.32 -7.18 6.10
C GLY A 43 1.48 -6.46 4.76
N TYR A 44 2.50 -6.80 3.99
CA TYR A 44 2.74 -6.28 2.65
C TYR A 44 1.59 -6.61 1.70
N GLU A 45 1.16 -7.88 1.66
CA GLU A 45 0.01 -8.31 0.88
C GLU A 45 -1.28 -7.56 1.26
N LEU A 46 -1.62 -7.54 2.55
CA LEU A 46 -2.86 -6.94 3.05
C LEU A 46 -2.90 -5.43 2.76
N THR A 47 -1.76 -4.76 2.91
CA THR A 47 -1.66 -3.32 2.67
C THR A 47 -1.88 -3.00 1.20
N GLN A 48 -1.30 -3.78 0.28
CA GLN A 48 -1.58 -3.62 -1.15
C GLN A 48 -3.07 -3.86 -1.46
N GLU A 49 -3.67 -4.94 -0.96
CA GLU A 49 -5.10 -5.20 -1.18
C GLU A 49 -5.97 -4.02 -0.72
N THR A 50 -5.64 -3.45 0.44
CA THR A 50 -6.32 -2.29 1.01
C THR A 50 -6.17 -1.06 0.12
N VAL A 51 -4.96 -0.78 -0.37
CA VAL A 51 -4.70 0.33 -1.30
C VAL A 51 -5.54 0.19 -2.57
N PHE A 52 -5.56 -0.98 -3.22
CA PHE A 52 -6.32 -1.14 -4.46
C PHE A 52 -7.83 -1.03 -4.25
N LYS A 53 -8.34 -1.50 -3.11
CA LYS A 53 -9.75 -1.27 -2.74
C LYS A 53 -10.06 0.22 -2.60
N LEU A 54 -9.16 0.99 -1.98
CA LEU A 54 -9.34 2.44 -1.80
C LEU A 54 -9.20 3.19 -3.13
N LEU A 55 -8.23 2.85 -3.97
CA LEU A 55 -8.07 3.43 -5.31
C LEU A 55 -9.31 3.19 -6.18
N LYS A 56 -9.85 1.95 -6.21
CA LYS A 56 -11.09 1.66 -6.92
C LYS A 56 -12.26 2.49 -6.39
N LYS A 57 -12.39 2.66 -5.07
CA LYS A 57 -13.41 3.54 -4.47
C LYS A 57 -13.20 5.00 -4.90
N ALA A 58 -11.96 5.49 -4.90
CA ALA A 58 -11.63 6.85 -5.29
C ALA A 58 -12.00 7.09 -6.76
N LEU A 59 -11.66 6.16 -7.64
CA LEU A 59 -11.98 6.21 -9.07
C LEU A 59 -13.50 6.24 -9.32
N LYS A 60 -14.32 5.59 -8.50
CA LYS A 60 -15.79 5.71 -8.58
C LYS A 60 -16.25 7.16 -8.34
N ALA A 61 -15.60 7.90 -7.45
CA ALA A 61 -15.91 9.32 -7.23
C ALA A 61 -15.54 10.21 -8.43
N TYR A 62 -14.65 9.76 -9.32
CA TYR A 62 -14.33 10.40 -10.60
C TYR A 62 -15.17 9.90 -11.77
N GLY A 63 -16.27 9.17 -11.51
CA GLY A 63 -17.24 8.75 -12.53
C GLY A 63 -16.96 7.40 -13.19
N HIS A 64 -15.95 6.65 -12.74
CA HIS A 64 -15.67 5.32 -13.28
C HIS A 64 -16.69 4.27 -12.80
N GLY A 65 -17.18 3.45 -13.73
CA GLY A 65 -18.16 2.41 -13.46
C GLY A 65 -17.60 1.32 -12.55
N GLY A 66 -18.40 0.85 -11.58
CA GLY A 66 -17.94 -0.18 -10.64
C GLY A 66 -17.57 -1.51 -11.30
N SER A 67 -18.38 -2.00 -12.24
CA SER A 67 -18.09 -3.23 -12.99
C SER A 67 -16.83 -3.11 -13.84
N GLN A 68 -16.62 -1.96 -14.48
CA GLN A 68 -15.41 -1.65 -15.24
C GLN A 68 -14.16 -1.71 -14.36
N LEU A 69 -14.20 -1.10 -13.17
CA LEU A 69 -13.06 -1.09 -12.26
C LEU A 69 -12.75 -2.50 -11.70
N GLU A 70 -13.74 -3.36 -11.53
CA GLU A 70 -13.50 -4.73 -11.08
C GLU A 70 -12.87 -5.61 -12.17
N SER A 71 -13.09 -5.32 -13.46
CA SER A 71 -12.46 -6.06 -14.56
C SER A 71 -11.04 -5.62 -14.90
N LEU A 72 -10.57 -4.48 -14.37
CA LEU A 72 -9.24 -3.97 -14.66
C LEU A 72 -8.14 -4.69 -13.88
N PHE A 73 -7.00 -4.89 -14.54
CA PHE A 73 -5.79 -5.34 -13.87
C PHE A 73 -5.24 -4.24 -12.96
N ALA A 74 -4.47 -4.64 -11.93
CA ALA A 74 -3.88 -3.72 -10.97
C ALA A 74 -3.04 -2.62 -11.64
N LYS A 75 -2.26 -2.96 -12.68
CA LYS A 75 -1.44 -1.96 -13.39
C LYS A 75 -2.29 -0.90 -14.10
N ASP A 76 -3.48 -1.26 -14.57
CA ASP A 76 -4.41 -0.32 -15.22
C ASP A 76 -5.12 0.57 -14.20
N ILE A 77 -5.44 0.04 -13.02
CA ILE A 77 -5.96 0.85 -11.91
C ILE A 77 -4.96 1.93 -11.49
N LEU A 78 -3.66 1.61 -11.43
CA LEU A 78 -2.62 2.57 -11.07
C LEU A 78 -2.48 3.68 -12.14
N ARG A 79 -2.45 3.31 -13.42
CA ARG A 79 -2.42 4.29 -14.53
C ARG A 79 -3.64 5.20 -14.49
N LEU A 80 -4.80 4.64 -14.24
CA LEU A 80 -6.04 5.40 -14.14
C LEU A 80 -6.04 6.33 -12.91
N ALA A 81 -5.47 5.90 -11.79
CA ALA A 81 -5.28 6.76 -10.63
C ALA A 81 -4.39 7.98 -10.95
N ALA A 82 -3.36 7.80 -11.76
CA ALA A 82 -2.49 8.89 -12.19
C ALA A 82 -3.21 9.94 -13.06
N THR A 83 -4.16 9.54 -13.92
CA THR A 83 -4.94 10.51 -14.71
C THR A 83 -5.79 11.45 -13.87
N HIS A 84 -6.07 11.09 -12.61
CA HIS A 84 -6.83 11.89 -11.63
C HIS A 84 -5.92 12.55 -10.57
N ALA A 85 -4.60 12.54 -10.79
CA ALA A 85 -3.59 13.03 -9.85
C ALA A 85 -3.74 12.43 -8.43
N LEU A 86 -4.13 11.16 -8.35
CA LEU A 86 -4.07 10.37 -7.12
C LEU A 86 -2.67 9.77 -6.90
N LEU A 87 -1.93 9.59 -8.00
CA LEU A 87 -0.54 9.17 -8.05
C LEU A 87 0.18 9.99 -9.13
N THR A 88 1.47 10.20 -8.96
CA THR A 88 2.41 10.68 -9.98
C THR A 88 2.87 9.53 -10.88
N GLN A 89 3.49 9.86 -12.01
CA GLN A 89 4.01 8.83 -12.92
C GLN A 89 5.15 8.04 -12.26
N GLU A 90 6.02 8.71 -11.51
CA GLU A 90 7.10 8.10 -10.75
C GLU A 90 6.57 7.17 -9.64
N GLU A 91 5.49 7.55 -8.97
CA GLU A 91 4.82 6.68 -8.00
C GLU A 91 4.22 5.45 -8.68
N VAL A 92 3.58 5.58 -9.84
CA VAL A 92 3.04 4.43 -10.58
C VAL A 92 4.12 3.40 -10.90
N GLU A 93 5.30 3.84 -11.32
CA GLU A 93 6.44 2.95 -11.60
C GLU A 93 6.91 2.21 -10.34
N ARG A 94 7.02 2.91 -9.20
CA ARG A 94 7.31 2.26 -7.91
C ARG A 94 6.23 1.25 -7.52
N TRP A 95 4.96 1.61 -7.69
CA TRP A 95 3.84 0.70 -7.44
C TRP A 95 3.84 -0.53 -8.34
N PHE A 96 4.33 -0.45 -9.58
CA PHE A 96 4.54 -1.64 -10.42
C PHE A 96 5.60 -2.56 -9.82
N ALA A 97 6.74 -2.02 -9.38
CA ALA A 97 7.78 -2.81 -8.73
C ALA A 97 7.26 -3.51 -7.47
N TYR A 98 6.47 -2.81 -6.64
CA TYR A 98 5.87 -3.40 -5.44
C TYR A 98 4.91 -4.55 -5.77
N ARG A 99 4.12 -4.40 -6.84
CA ARG A 99 3.18 -5.43 -7.30
C ARG A 99 3.90 -6.66 -7.84
N ASP A 100 4.93 -6.46 -8.64
CA ASP A 100 5.68 -7.54 -9.25
C ASP A 100 6.44 -8.32 -8.17
N ASN A 101 7.04 -7.65 -7.19
CA ASN A 101 7.68 -8.29 -6.02
C ASN A 101 6.68 -9.07 -5.15
N ARG A 102 5.46 -8.56 -4.91
CA ARG A 102 4.45 -9.30 -4.13
C ARG A 102 4.15 -10.68 -4.72
N ASN A 103 4.16 -10.82 -6.04
CA ASN A 103 3.88 -12.11 -6.67
C ASN A 103 4.96 -13.17 -6.37
N ASN A 104 6.17 -12.74 -6.00
CA ASN A 104 7.32 -13.60 -5.71
C ASN A 104 7.50 -13.85 -4.20
N THR A 105 7.11 -12.89 -3.35
CA THR A 105 7.33 -12.94 -1.88
C THR A 105 6.86 -14.19 -1.13
N ALA A 106 5.90 -14.96 -1.65
CA ALA A 106 5.41 -16.17 -0.96
C ALA A 106 6.39 -17.35 -1.03
N HIS A 107 7.33 -17.34 -1.97
CA HIS A 107 8.29 -18.43 -2.19
C HIS A 107 9.72 -18.05 -1.77
N ASP A 108 9.97 -16.76 -1.52
CA ASP A 108 11.30 -16.24 -1.22
C ASP A 108 11.60 -16.37 0.28
N TYR A 109 12.23 -17.48 0.66
CA TYR A 109 12.74 -17.70 2.02
C TYR A 109 14.27 -17.59 2.00
N GLY A 110 14.83 -16.63 2.74
CA GLY A 110 16.29 -16.47 2.88
C GLY A 110 16.84 -15.18 2.27
N GLU A 111 17.95 -15.27 1.53
CA GLU A 111 18.69 -14.10 1.02
C GLU A 111 17.85 -13.23 0.07
N GLN A 112 17.06 -13.83 -0.83
CA GLN A 112 16.25 -13.11 -1.80
C GLN A 112 15.17 -12.23 -1.13
N PHE A 113 14.57 -12.70 -0.04
CA PHE A 113 13.66 -11.88 0.77
C PHE A 113 14.35 -10.63 1.32
N ALA A 114 15.59 -10.79 1.79
CA ALA A 114 16.36 -9.69 2.37
C ALA A 114 16.89 -8.71 1.31
N SER A 115 17.37 -9.22 0.17
CA SER A 115 17.94 -8.39 -0.91
C SER A 115 16.90 -7.69 -1.76
N GLU A 116 15.69 -8.24 -1.88
CA GLU A 116 14.64 -7.66 -2.73
C GLU A 116 13.54 -7.06 -1.87
N THR A 117 12.77 -7.89 -1.17
CA THR A 117 11.52 -7.47 -0.51
C THR A 117 11.78 -6.46 0.60
N LEU A 118 12.71 -6.76 1.52
CA LEU A 118 13.00 -5.86 2.64
C LEU A 118 13.54 -4.50 2.21
N THR A 119 14.21 -4.42 1.06
CA THR A 119 14.74 -3.15 0.53
C THR A 119 13.63 -2.24 0.00
N LEU A 120 12.52 -2.82 -0.46
CA LEU A 120 11.36 -2.10 -0.98
C LEU A 120 10.44 -1.55 0.11
N ILE A 121 10.32 -2.25 1.26
CA ILE A 121 9.35 -1.91 2.31
C ILE A 121 9.45 -0.45 2.78
N PRO A 122 10.63 0.16 3.03
CA PRO A 122 10.70 1.55 3.48
C PRO A 122 10.08 2.54 2.48
N ASN A 123 10.39 2.41 1.19
CA ASN A 123 9.82 3.27 0.15
C ASN A 123 8.32 2.99 -0.03
N PHE A 124 7.92 1.72 0.07
CA PHE A 124 6.52 1.34 0.03
C PHE A 124 5.70 1.98 1.16
N LEU A 125 6.21 1.97 2.40
CA LEU A 125 5.57 2.63 3.54
C LEU A 125 5.41 4.13 3.32
N HIS A 126 6.44 4.79 2.76
CA HIS A 126 6.35 6.19 2.39
C HIS A 126 5.27 6.45 1.33
N ASP A 127 5.25 5.67 0.25
CA ASP A 127 4.27 5.82 -0.83
C ASP A 127 2.82 5.54 -0.34
N ILE A 128 2.64 4.62 0.63
CA ILE A 128 1.34 4.40 1.28
C ILE A 128 0.89 5.63 2.07
N ALA A 129 1.79 6.22 2.86
CA ALA A 129 1.49 7.41 3.65
C ALA A 129 1.07 8.57 2.74
N THR A 130 1.87 8.84 1.71
CA THR A 130 1.59 9.86 0.70
C THR A 130 0.24 9.63 0.03
N LEU A 131 -0.06 8.40 -0.42
CA LEU A 131 -1.34 8.09 -1.03
C LEU A 131 -2.51 8.24 -0.05
N ALA A 132 -2.36 7.81 1.21
CA ALA A 132 -3.39 7.98 2.23
C ALA A 132 -3.73 9.46 2.44
N ASP A 133 -2.70 10.32 2.53
CA ASP A 133 -2.86 11.77 2.67
C ASP A 133 -3.52 12.39 1.43
N VAL A 134 -3.16 11.95 0.22
CA VAL A 134 -3.79 12.40 -1.04
C VAL A 134 -5.28 12.02 -1.08
N LEU A 135 -5.62 10.78 -0.73
CA LEU A 135 -6.99 10.28 -0.71
C LEU A 135 -7.84 11.02 0.32
N GLU A 136 -7.30 11.25 1.52
CA GLU A 136 -7.97 11.99 2.58
C GLU A 136 -8.17 13.47 2.20
N ARG A 137 -7.15 14.13 1.64
CA ARG A 137 -7.26 15.53 1.18
C ARG A 137 -8.27 15.70 0.04
N LYS A 138 -8.34 14.78 -0.91
CA LYS A 138 -9.21 14.90 -2.09
C LYS A 138 -10.64 14.39 -1.83
N LEU A 139 -10.80 13.38 -0.98
CA LEU A 139 -12.03 12.58 -0.88
C LEU A 139 -12.43 12.22 0.57
N GLY A 140 -11.66 12.66 1.57
CA GLY A 140 -12.07 12.65 2.97
C GLY A 140 -13.06 13.79 3.25
N THR A 141 -14.00 13.60 4.16
CA THR A 141 -14.84 14.70 4.67
C THR A 141 -14.02 15.54 5.65
N GLY A 142 -14.11 16.86 5.53
CA GLY A 142 -13.21 17.82 6.15
C GLY A 142 -12.99 17.70 7.66
N VAL A 143 -11.75 18.01 8.07
CA VAL A 143 -11.59 19.07 9.05
C VAL A 143 -12.14 20.31 8.34
N THR A 144 -13.37 20.69 8.66
CA THR A 144 -13.81 22.07 8.46
C THR A 144 -12.79 22.95 9.15
N ASP A 145 -12.18 23.82 8.37
CA ASP A 145 -11.46 24.98 8.84
C ASP A 145 -12.44 25.85 9.65
N GLU A 146 -12.63 25.49 10.92
CA GLU A 146 -13.13 26.37 11.96
C GLU A 146 -11.91 26.75 12.82
N SER A 147 -11.14 27.72 12.34
CA SER A 147 -10.27 28.52 13.18
C SER A 147 -10.53 29.98 12.84
N HIS A 148 -11.32 30.59 13.72
CA HIS A 148 -11.56 32.02 13.85
C HIS A 148 -10.26 32.82 13.97
#